data_AF-A0A519T5Y8-F1
#
_entry.id   AF-A0A519T5Y8-F1
#
_cell.length_a   1.000
_cell.length_b   1.000
_cell.length_c   1.000
_cell.angle_alpha   90.00
_cell.angle_beta   90.00
_cell.angle_gamma   90.00
#
_symmetry.space_group_name_H-M   'P 1'
#
loop_
_entity.id
_entity.type
_entity.pdbx_description
1 polymer ?
#
loop_
_entity_poly.entity_id
_entity_poly.type
_entity_poly.pdbx_seq_one_letter_code
_entity_poly.pdbx_strand_id
1 'polypeptide(L)' 'MRVHKSFVVNLDHVRLLDGNSLYVQDKLIPISDTFREALYRVVRG' A
#
# COMPACT_ATOMS: atom_id res chain seq x y z
N MET A 1 -5.35 4.04 -5.60
CA MET A 1 -5.82 2.72 -5.15
C MET A 1 -6.23 2.76 -3.69
N ARG A 2 -7.35 2.13 -3.31
CA ARG A 2 -7.77 2.02 -1.91
C ARG A 2 -6.98 0.91 -1.21
N VAL A 3 -6.39 1.20 -0.06
CA VAL A 3 -5.47 0.29 0.66
C VAL A 3 -5.92 -0.01 2.09
N HIS A 4 -6.88 0.76 2.58
CA HIS A 4 -7.58 0.57 3.84
C HIS A 4 -9.00 1.11 3.69
N LYS A 5 -9.93 0.72 4.58
CA LYS A 5 -11.31 1.23 4.56
C LYS A 5 -11.40 2.77 4.64
N SER A 6 -10.38 3.41 5.24
CA SER A 6 -10.30 4.86 5.42
C SER A 6 -9.25 5.56 4.56
N PHE A 7 -8.44 4.83 3.78
CA PHE A 7 -7.27 5.40 3.10
C PHE A 7 -7.19 4.99 1.63
N VAL A 8 -6.96 5.99 0.79
CA VAL A 8 -6.66 5.86 -0.63
C VAL A 8 -5.26 6.42 -0.86
N VAL A 9 -4.42 5.70 -1.58
CA VAL A 9 -3.04 6.11 -1.90
C VAL A 9 -2.83 6.14 -3.41
N ASN A 10 -1.89 6.98 -3.84
CA ASN A 10 -1.40 6.94 -5.20
C ASN A 10 -0.26 5.90 -5.30
N LEU A 11 -0.35 5.01 -6.29
CA LEU A 11 0.60 3.93 -6.52
C LEU A 11 1.94 4.43 -7.05
N ASP A 12 1.93 5.52 -7.82
CA ASP A 12 3.17 6.13 -8.37
C ASP A 12 4.13 6.65 -7.30
N HIS A 13 3.62 6.88 -6.08
CA HIS A 13 4.39 7.37 -4.94
C HIS A 13 4.68 6.29 -3.89
N VAL A 14 4.36 5.04 -4.19
CA VAL A 14 4.70 3.89 -3.33
C VAL A 14 6.16 3.56 -3.55
N ARG A 15 6.98 3.73 -2.50
CA ARG A 15 8.41 3.44 -2.57
C ARG A 15 8.74 2.02 -2.12
N LEU A 16 8.05 1.55 -1.08
CA LEU A 16 8.39 0.30 -0.42
C LEU A 16 7.16 -0.29 0.27
N LEU A 17 7.09 -1.62 0.25
CA LEU A 17 6.05 -2.37 0.94
C LEU A 17 6.77 -3.23 1.98
N ASP A 18 6.48 -2.96 3.26
CA ASP A 18 7.09 -3.63 4.39
C ASP A 18 6.01 -4.35 5.20
N GLY A 19 5.92 -5.67 5.01
CA GLY A 19 4.93 -6.52 5.67
C GLY A 19 3.48 -6.06 5.44
N ASN A 20 2.90 -5.43 6.48
CA ASN A 20 1.51 -4.94 6.52
C ASN A 20 1.40 -3.42 6.33
N SER A 21 2.51 -2.73 6.05
CA SER A 21 2.57 -1.29 5.96
C SER A 21 3.21 -0.84 4.64
N LEU A 22 2.69 0.27 4.12
CA LEU A 22 3.14 0.89 2.89
C LEU A 22 3.93 2.15 3.21
N TYR A 23 5.11 2.28 2.64
CA TYR A 23 5.83 3.55 2.63
C TYR A 23 5.42 4.36 1.40
N VAL A 24 4.64 5.41 1.66
CA VAL A 24 4.25 6.40 0.65
C VAL A 24 5.01 7.68 0.95
N GLN A 25 5.98 8.01 0.10
CA GLN A 25 6.95 9.08 0.37
C GLN A 25 7.63 8.89 1.73
N ASP A 26 7.33 9.75 2.71
CA ASP A 26 7.91 9.74 4.06
C ASP A 26 6.86 9.37 5.13
N LYS A 27 5.71 8.82 4.69
CA LYS A 27 4.62 8.38 5.57
C LYS A 27 4.45 6.87 5.51
N LEU A 28 4.27 6.27 6.69
CA LEU A 28 3.86 4.89 6.85
C LEU A 28 2.34 4.81 6.86
N ILE A 29 1.75 4.03 5.95
CA ILE A 29 0.30 3.80 5.89
C ILE A 29 0.00 2.32 6.14
N PRO A 30 -0.76 1.99 7.20
CA PRO A 30 -1.14 0.61 7.46
C PRO A 30 -2.15 0.11 6.43
N ILE A 31 -1.96 -1.14 6.00
CA ILE A 31 -2.77 -1.80 4.97
C ILE A 31 -3.57 -2.91 5.65
N SER A 32 -4.87 -3.03 5.32
CA SER A 32 -5.63 -4.20 5.77
C SER A 32 -5.24 -5.45 4.99
N ASP A 33 -5.32 -6.61 5.64
CA ASP A 33 -5.05 -7.91 5.02
C ASP A 33 -5.78 -8.12 3.69
N THR A 34 -7.04 -7.68 3.61
CA THR A 34 -7.89 -7.78 2.41
C THR A 34 -7.30 -7.07 1.20
N PHE A 35 -6.57 -5.97 1.40
CA PHE A 35 -5.99 -5.17 0.30
C PHE A 35 -4.53 -5.52 0.03
N ARG A 36 -3.86 -6.24 0.94
CA ARG A 36 -2.44 -6.59 0.82
C ARG A 36 -2.11 -7.36 -0.45
N GLU A 37 -2.86 -8.43 -0.73
CA GLU A 37 -2.63 -9.27 -1.91
C GLU A 37 -2.74 -8.49 -3.22
N ALA A 38 -3.77 -7.64 -3.32
CA ALA A 38 -3.98 -6.78 -4.49
C ALA A 38 -2.81 -5.80 -4.67
N LEU A 39 -2.32 -5.22 -3.57
CA LEU A 39 -1.19 -4.29 -3.58
C LEU A 39 0.12 -4.98 -3.97
N TYR A 40 0.38 -6.17 -3.42
CA TYR A 40 1.57 -6.96 -3.74
C TYR A 40 1.65 -7.28 -5.24
N ARG A 41 0.52 -7.60 -5.86
CA ARG A 41 0.46 -7.89 -7.31
C ARG A 41 0.77 -6.66 -8.16
N VAL A 42 0.39 -5.47 -7.70
CA VAL A 42 0.64 -4.22 -8.42
C VAL A 42 2.10 -3.75 -8.27
N VAL A 43 2.71 -3.96 -7.09
CA VAL A 43 4.08 -3.50 -6.81
C VAL A 43 5.15 -4.45 -7.34
N ARG A 44 4.88 -5.76 -7.42
CA ARG A 44 5.81 -6.74 -8.02
C ARG A 44 5.53 -7.03 -9.51
N GLY A 45 4.51 -6.40 -10.09
CA GLY A 45 4.12 -6.54 -11.49
C GLY A 45 4.87 -5.58 -12.40
#